data_AF-A0A2V8P2D6-F1
#
_entry.id   AF-A0A2V8P2D6-F1
#
_cell.length_a   1.000
_cell.length_b   1.000
_cell.length_c   1.000
_cell.angle_alpha   90.00
_cell.angle_beta   90.00
_cell.angle_gamma   90.00
#
_symmetry.space_group_name_H-M   'P 1'
#
loop_
_entity.id
_entity.type
_entity.pdbx_description
1 polymer ?
#
loop_
_entity_poly.entity_id
_entity_poly.type
_entity_poly.pdbx_seq_one_letter_code
_entity_poly.pdbx_strand_id
1 'polypeptide(L)'
;MKKQLFLERECTHRDSGIDGEVYNGMFFVQALQRLQSNEALKLAAKISPFYWVDAPRVMVWLCRECAAELHISDSPRAVLQGARR
;
A
#
# COMPACT_ATOMS: atom_id res chain seq x y z
N MET A 1 7.69 1.13 -24.69
CA MET A 1 7.52 1.35 -23.23
C MET A 1 8.05 0.11 -22.51
N LYS A 2 9.10 0.23 -21.69
CA LYS A 2 9.60 -0.90 -20.89
C LYS A 2 8.52 -1.23 -19.84
N LYS A 3 8.09 -2.50 -19.75
CA LYS A 3 7.23 -2.97 -18.65
C LYS A 3 7.97 -2.69 -17.34
N GLN A 4 7.48 -1.73 -16.57
CA GLN A 4 8.00 -1.45 -15.24
C GLN A 4 7.52 -2.58 -14.33
N LEU A 5 8.44 -3.42 -13.88
CA LEU A 5 8.13 -4.48 -12.93
C LEU A 5 7.98 -3.83 -11.56
N PHE A 6 6.78 -3.87 -11.00
CA PHE A 6 6.52 -3.41 -9.65
C PHE A 6 6.69 -4.57 -8.67
N LEU A 7 7.23 -4.27 -7.48
CA LEU A 7 7.33 -5.22 -6.38
C LEU A 7 6.07 -5.12 -5.53
N GLU A 8 5.31 -6.20 -5.41
CA GLU A 8 4.10 -6.21 -4.60
C GLU A 8 4.43 -6.47 -3.13
N ARG A 9 3.81 -5.70 -2.25
CA ARG A 9 3.80 -5.86 -0.80
C ARG A 9 2.37 -5.84 -0.34
N GLU A 10 2.07 -6.57 0.71
CA GLU A 10 0.69 -6.76 1.15
C GLU A 10 0.58 -6.68 2.66
N CYS A 11 -0.58 -6.24 3.13
CA CYS A 11 -0.91 -6.41 4.53
C CYS A 11 -1.12 -7.89 4.86
N THR A 12 -0.83 -8.26 6.11
CA THR A 12 -0.96 -9.64 6.64
C THR A 12 -2.37 -10.22 6.53
N HIS A 13 -3.38 -9.41 6.22
CA HIS A 13 -4.77 -9.83 6.05
C HIS A 13 -5.11 -10.33 4.63
N ARG A 14 -4.15 -10.36 3.69
CA ARG A 14 -4.38 -10.80 2.31
C ARG A 14 -4.99 -12.21 2.23
N ASP A 15 -4.47 -13.13 3.04
CA ASP A 15 -4.90 -14.52 3.04
C ASP A 15 -6.25 -14.75 3.73
N SER A 16 -6.81 -13.73 4.37
CA SER A 16 -8.10 -13.82 5.08
C SER A 16 -9.33 -13.74 4.17
N GLY A 17 -9.14 -13.64 2.85
CA GLY A 17 -10.24 -13.51 1.87
C GLY A 17 -10.97 -12.17 1.93
N ILE A 18 -10.39 -11.17 2.59
CA ILE A 18 -10.94 -9.82 2.73
C ILE A 18 -10.61 -9.00 1.48
N ASP A 19 -11.55 -8.18 1.04
CA ASP A 19 -11.37 -7.29 -0.10
C ASP A 19 -10.40 -6.12 0.22
N GLY A 20 -9.72 -5.61 -0.81
CA GLY A 20 -8.69 -4.59 -0.65
C GLY A 20 -8.20 -4.01 -1.96
N GLU A 21 -7.42 -2.93 -1.84
CA GLU A 21 -6.98 -2.13 -2.97
C GLU A 21 -5.45 -2.00 -3.01
N VAL A 22 -4.91 -1.74 -4.20
CA VAL A 22 -3.48 -1.57 -4.42
C VAL A 22 -3.14 -0.08 -4.50
N TYR A 23 -2.14 0.33 -3.72
CA TYR A 23 -1.64 1.70 -3.63
C TYR A 23 -0.20 1.77 -4.10
N ASN A 24 0.23 2.92 -4.59
CA ASN A 24 1.65 3.15 -4.87
C ASN A 24 2.44 3.22 -3.55
N GLY A 25 3.63 2.64 -3.50
CA GLY A 25 4.48 2.64 -2.31
C GLY A 25 4.82 4.04 -1.81
N MET A 26 5.04 5.03 -2.69
CA MET A 26 5.26 6.42 -2.27
C MET A 26 4.05 7.00 -1.56
N PHE A 27 2.87 6.73 -2.09
CA PHE A 27 1.62 7.20 -1.50
C PHE A 27 1.39 6.57 -0.12
N PHE A 28 1.69 5.28 0.03
CA PHE A 28 1.67 4.59 1.32
C PHE A 28 2.66 5.20 2.33
N VAL A 29 3.92 5.43 1.92
CA VAL A 29 4.93 6.05 2.81
C VAL A 29 4.52 7.46 3.22
N GLN A 30 3.99 8.27 2.29
CA GLN A 30 3.48 9.60 2.61
C GLN A 30 2.29 9.55 3.57
N ALA A 31 1.43 8.53 3.47
CA ALA A 31 0.33 8.33 4.41
C ALA A 31 0.83 7.95 5.81
N LEU A 32 1.81 7.04 5.91
CA LEU A 32 2.46 6.72 7.19
C LEU A 32 3.10 7.96 7.84
N GLN A 33 3.74 8.81 7.05
CA GLN A 33 4.39 10.03 7.54
C GLN A 33 3.42 11.07 8.11
N ARG A 34 2.11 10.94 7.85
CA ARG A 34 1.07 11.81 8.43
C ARG A 34 0.55 11.33 9.79
N LEU A 35 0.87 10.10 10.19
CA LEU A 35 0.44 9.52 11.46
C LEU A 35 1.41 9.84 12.60
N GLN A 36 0.96 9.64 13.85
CA GLN A 36 1.88 9.66 14.99
C GLN A 36 2.84 8.46 14.92
N SER A 37 4.07 8.61 15.42
CA SER A 37 5.12 7.59 15.29
C SER A 37 4.69 6.20 15.75
N ASN A 38 3.96 6.10 16.86
CA ASN A 38 3.46 4.81 17.37
C ASN A 38 2.42 4.17 16.44
N GLU A 39 1.54 4.96 15.84
CA GLU A 39 0.52 4.48 14.91
C GLU A 39 1.14 4.06 13.59
N ALA A 40 2.07 4.87 13.07
CA ALA A 40 2.84 4.56 11.86
C ALA A 40 3.58 3.23 12.00
N LEU A 41 4.24 2.99 13.15
CA LEU A 41 4.96 1.73 13.41
C LEU A 41 4.01 0.53 13.49
N LYS A 42 2.90 0.66 14.22
CA LYS A 42 1.89 -0.41 14.33
C LYS A 42 1.36 -0.81 12.96
N LEU A 43 1.10 0.16 12.10
CA LEU A 43 0.56 -0.12 10.78
C LEU A 43 1.63 -0.65 9.82
N ALA A 44 2.84 -0.08 9.81
CA ALA A 44 3.94 -0.57 9.00
C ALA A 44 4.27 -2.04 9.32
N ALA A 45 4.15 -2.47 10.59
CA ALA A 45 4.33 -3.86 11.00
C ALA A 45 3.27 -4.83 10.44
N LYS A 46 2.11 -4.33 10.00
CA LYS A 46 1.08 -5.14 9.33
C LYS A 46 1.41 -5.40 7.86
N ILE A 47 2.44 -4.76 7.28
CA ILE A 47 2.78 -4.85 5.86
C ILE A 47 4.07 -5.64 5.68
N SER A 48 4.13 -6.43 4.61
CA SER A 48 5.38 -7.07 4.17
C SER A 48 6.53 -6.05 4.09
N PRO A 49 7.67 -6.27 4.77
CA PRO A 49 8.74 -5.29 4.84
C PRO A 49 9.32 -4.91 3.46
N PHE A 50 9.70 -3.65 3.32
CA PHE A 50 10.46 -3.14 2.17
C PHE A 50 11.25 -1.89 2.54
N TYR A 51 12.31 -1.59 1.76
CA TYR A 51 13.08 -0.37 1.97
C TYR A 51 12.34 0.83 1.40
N TRP A 52 12.27 1.94 2.14
CA TRP A 52 11.55 3.14 1.68
C TRP A 52 12.14 3.73 0.39
N VAL A 53 13.43 3.52 0.12
CA VAL A 53 14.06 3.91 -1.16
C VAL A 53 13.45 3.17 -2.36
N ASP A 54 12.82 2.01 -2.15
CA ASP A 54 12.16 1.22 -3.18
C ASP A 54 10.69 1.64 -3.39
N ALA A 55 10.14 2.51 -2.54
CA ALA A 55 8.74 2.95 -2.59
C ALA A 55 8.25 3.38 -4.00
N PRO A 56 9.04 4.05 -4.86
CA PRO A 56 8.63 4.37 -6.24
C PRO A 56 8.36 3.15 -7.14
N ARG A 57 8.87 1.97 -6.77
CA ARG A 57 8.76 0.71 -7.54
C ARG A 57 7.93 -0.33 -6.82
N VAL A 58 7.40 -0.01 -5.64
CA VAL A 58 6.59 -0.91 -4.82
C VAL A 58 5.12 -0.58 -5.02
N MET A 59 4.28 -1.62 -5.07
CA MET A 59 2.84 -1.53 -4.94
C MET A 59 2.44 -2.18 -3.63
N VAL A 60 1.63 -1.50 -2.83
CA VAL A 60 1.19 -1.97 -1.51
C VAL A 60 -0.29 -2.29 -1.58
N TRP A 61 -0.65 -3.57 -1.46
CA TRP A 61 -2.02 -3.99 -1.27
C TRP A 61 -2.44 -3.85 0.19
N LEU A 62 -3.58 -3.21 0.42
CA LEU A 62 -4.17 -3.02 1.74
C LEU A 62 -5.61 -3.50 1.74
N CYS A 63 -6.00 -4.27 2.76
CA CYS A 63 -7.41 -4.50 3.06
C CYS A 63 -8.09 -3.19 3.44
N ARG A 64 -9.43 -3.17 3.36
CA ARG A 64 -10.24 -1.97 3.68
C ARG A 64 -9.95 -1.39 5.06
N GLU A 65 -9.71 -2.23 6.06
CA GLU A 65 -9.39 -1.80 7.43
C GLU A 65 -8.04 -1.09 7.52
N CYS A 66 -6.99 -1.66 6.92
CA CYS A 66 -5.67 -1.03 6.90
C CYS A 66 -5.65 0.29 6.11
N ALA A 67 -6.41 0.38 5.02
CA ALA A 67 -6.58 1.62 4.27
C ALA A 67 -7.35 2.69 5.04
N ALA A 68 -8.35 2.29 5.84
CA ALA A 68 -9.11 3.18 6.71
C ALA A 68 -8.24 3.73 7.86
N GLU A 69 -7.43 2.88 8.49
CA GLU A 69 -6.45 3.30 9.51
C GLU A 69 -5.42 4.31 8.96
N LEU A 70 -5.11 4.26 7.66
CA LEU A 70 -4.24 5.24 6.97
C LEU A 70 -4.95 6.53 6.54
N HIS A 71 -6.27 6.59 6.67
CA HIS A 71 -7.08 7.67 6.13
C HIS A 71 -6.88 7.89 4.62
N ILE A 72 -6.72 6.80 3.85
CA ILE A 72 -6.48 6.85 2.40
C ILE A 72 -7.55 6.19 1.54
N SER A 73 -8.63 5.69 2.14
CA SER A 73 -9.76 5.04 1.47
C SER A 73 -10.31 5.86 0.29
N ASP A 74 -10.25 7.20 0.41
CA ASP A 74 -10.84 8.18 -0.52
C ASP A 74 -9.80 8.99 -1.31
N SER A 75 -8.51 8.69 -1.18
CA SER A 75 -7.40 9.52 -1.69
C SER A 75 -6.72 8.86 -2.90
N PRO A 76 -5.98 9.58 -3.77
CA PRO A 76 -5.68 9.16 -5.13
C PRO A 76 -5.02 7.78 -5.20
N ARG A 77 -5.79 6.81 -5.67
CA ARG A 77 -5.37 5.44 -5.92
C ARG A 77 -4.34 5.45 -7.04
N ALA A 78 -3.38 4.52 -7.00
CA ALA A 78 -2.66 4.21 -8.21
C ALA A 78 -3.67 3.59 -9.18
N VAL A 79 -4.15 4.38 -10.14
CA VAL A 79 -4.93 3.84 -11.25
C VAL A 79 -3.96 2.98 -12.04
N LEU A 80 -3.90 1.68 -11.72
CA LEU A 80 -3.42 0.68 -12.65
C LEU A 80 -4.44 0.63 -13.80
N GLN A 81 -4.37 1.62 -14.69
CA GLN A 81 -5.10 1.59 -15.94
C GLN A 81 -4.47 0.46 -16.76
N GLY A 82 -5.12 -0.71 -16.75
CA GLY A 82 -4.86 -1.77 -17.71
C GLY A 82 -4.48 -3.12 -17.13
N ALA A 83 -5.48 -3.88 -16.66
CA ALA A 83 -5.55 -5.33 -16.84
C ALA A 83 -6.96 -5.87 -16.53
N ARG A 84 -8.00 -5.28 -17.11
CA ARG A 84 -9.21 -6.04 -17.45
C ARG A 84 -9.25 -6.15 -18.97
N ARG A 85 -8.79 -7.28 -19.47
CA ARG A 85 -9.23 -7.87 -20.73
C ARG A 85 -9.73 -9.26 -20.41
#